data_AF-A0A382FCP0-F1
#
_entry.id   AF-A0A382FCP0-F1
#
_cell.length_a   1.000
_cell.length_b   1.000
_cell.length_c   1.000
_cell.angle_alpha   90.00
_cell.angle_beta   90.00
_cell.angle_gamma   90.00
#
_symmetry.space_group_name_H-M   'P 1'
#
loop_
_entity.id
_entity.type
_entity.pdbx_description
1 polymer ?
#
loop_
_entity_poly.entity_id
_entity_poly.type
_entity_poly.pdbx_seq_one_letter_code
_entity_poly.pdbx_strand_id
1 'polypeptide(L)'
;MMNKEKKSPASRKQRRIGRSKRKSSKGDCLAQMPFKQLRIPFKPMELVSEDQLETIHHASLRILQEVGLQVESDAALRLLKDLRADVDWTRNRVRFDPDLIEETLLDIPQQFTIHARNPEKTVTMGGNAIVFATVCGPSFVSDLDNGRRAGTARDMENFVKLSGSLNIFHHDGGAGVEPLDLPPETRHLDMMYAQITLTDKAWQPCWLNTAKRARDCIEMAKIALQTDDEGLRERPGIVGGLNTNSPLL
;
A
#
# COMPACT_ATOMS: atom_id res chain seq x y z
N MET A 1 12.92 -35.21 -77.29
CA MET A 1 13.65 -34.29 -76.40
C MET A 1 12.81 -33.03 -76.25
N MET A 2 12.15 -32.88 -75.08
CA MET A 2 11.22 -31.79 -74.77
C MET A 2 11.95 -30.45 -74.68
N ASN A 3 11.52 -29.46 -75.46
CA ASN A 3 11.86 -28.05 -75.23
C ASN A 3 10.59 -27.33 -74.77
N LYS A 4 10.47 -27.11 -73.45
CA LYS A 4 9.35 -26.40 -72.83
C LYS A 4 9.61 -24.90 -72.84
N GLU A 5 8.66 -24.17 -73.41
CA GLU A 5 8.50 -22.72 -73.36
C GLU A 5 8.60 -22.19 -71.93
N LYS A 6 9.47 -21.19 -71.71
CA LYS A 6 9.52 -20.41 -70.47
C LYS A 6 8.61 -19.18 -70.61
N LYS A 7 7.41 -19.27 -70.04
CA LYS A 7 6.53 -18.11 -69.78
C LYS A 7 7.06 -17.32 -68.57
N SER A 8 7.22 -16.01 -68.72
CA SER A 8 7.54 -15.04 -67.66
C SER A 8 6.49 -15.03 -66.55
N PRO A 9 6.87 -14.98 -65.26
CA PRO A 9 5.93 -14.71 -64.19
C PRO A 9 5.74 -13.21 -63.96
N ALA A 10 4.49 -12.78 -63.91
CA ALA A 10 4.03 -11.43 -63.64
C ALA A 10 4.50 -10.91 -62.26
N SER A 11 4.89 -9.62 -62.22
CA SER A 11 5.36 -8.92 -61.02
C SER A 11 4.25 -8.76 -59.98
N ARG A 12 4.36 -9.47 -58.86
CA ARG A 12 3.51 -9.28 -57.68
C ARG A 12 4.04 -8.08 -56.88
N LYS A 13 3.41 -6.91 -57.05
CA LYS A 13 3.68 -5.70 -56.25
C LYS A 13 3.45 -5.99 -54.76
N GLN A 14 4.54 -6.24 -54.02
CA GLN A 14 4.54 -6.21 -52.56
C GLN A 14 4.32 -4.76 -52.09
N ARG A 15 3.16 -4.47 -51.50
CA ARG A 15 2.94 -3.23 -50.73
C ARG A 15 3.88 -3.26 -49.53
N ARG A 16 5.04 -2.60 -49.65
CA ARG A 16 5.89 -2.21 -48.53
C ARG A 16 5.07 -1.23 -47.67
N ILE A 17 4.45 -1.74 -46.61
CA ILE A 17 3.89 -0.91 -45.54
C ILE A 17 5.09 -0.19 -44.91
N GLY A 18 5.16 1.12 -45.15
CA GLY A 18 6.20 1.97 -44.60
C GLY A 18 6.20 1.84 -43.09
N ARG A 19 7.29 1.31 -42.55
CA ARG A 19 7.60 1.36 -41.13
C ARG A 19 7.78 2.85 -40.80
N SER A 20 6.70 3.48 -40.36
CA SER A 20 6.70 4.87 -39.92
C SER A 20 7.81 5.02 -38.88
N LYS A 21 8.85 5.78 -39.23
CA LYS A 21 9.90 6.18 -38.31
C LYS A 21 9.21 6.98 -37.20
N ARG A 22 9.05 6.36 -36.03
CA ARG A 22 8.71 7.08 -34.79
C ARG A 22 9.83 8.11 -34.59
N LYS A 23 9.54 9.37 -34.91
CA LYS A 23 10.39 10.50 -34.53
C LYS A 23 10.42 10.50 -33.01
N SER A 24 11.55 10.10 -32.42
CA SER A 24 11.82 10.31 -31.00
C SER A 24 11.91 11.81 -30.77
N SER A 25 10.84 12.39 -30.25
CA SER A 25 10.88 13.74 -29.68
C SER A 25 11.74 13.72 -28.42
N LYS A 26 12.50 14.79 -28.21
CA LYS A 26 13.27 15.02 -26.99
C LYS A 26 12.38 14.84 -25.76
N GLY A 27 12.78 13.94 -24.86
CA GLY A 27 12.14 13.72 -23.55
C GLY A 27 10.85 12.93 -23.61
N ASP A 28 10.91 11.65 -24.03
CA ASP A 28 9.76 10.74 -23.98
C ASP A 28 9.36 10.48 -22.52
N CYS A 29 8.55 11.37 -21.95
CA CYS A 29 7.77 11.06 -20.76
C CYS A 29 6.85 9.89 -21.09
N LEU A 30 6.78 8.90 -20.20
CA LEU A 30 5.87 7.77 -20.33
C LEU A 30 4.46 8.27 -20.66
N ALA A 31 3.91 7.88 -21.81
CA ALA A 31 2.55 8.24 -22.18
C ALA A 31 1.56 7.58 -21.20
N GLN A 32 0.88 8.39 -20.40
CA GLN A 32 -0.04 7.93 -19.36
C GLN A 32 -1.15 8.95 -19.12
N MET A 33 -2.24 8.50 -18.48
CA MET A 33 -3.31 9.39 -18.03
C MET A 33 -2.78 10.36 -16.96
N PRO A 34 -3.39 11.55 -16.79
CA PRO A 34 -3.04 12.44 -15.70
C PRO A 34 -3.30 11.76 -14.36
N PHE A 35 -2.54 12.14 -13.35
CA PHE A 35 -2.81 11.72 -11.98
C PHE A 35 -4.22 12.17 -11.58
N LYS A 36 -5.05 11.22 -11.16
CA LYS A 36 -6.40 11.48 -10.72
C LYS A 36 -6.87 10.34 -9.85
N GLN A 37 -7.28 10.67 -8.63
CA GLN A 37 -7.94 9.70 -7.77
C GLN A 37 -9.25 9.21 -8.41
N LEU A 38 -9.37 7.89 -8.55
CA LEU A 38 -10.56 7.27 -9.12
C LEU A 38 -11.68 7.17 -8.08
N ARG A 39 -12.93 7.15 -8.56
CA ARG A 39 -14.11 6.91 -7.73
C ARG A 39 -15.00 5.85 -8.36
N ILE A 40 -15.54 4.95 -7.54
CA ILE A 40 -16.49 3.92 -7.98
C ILE A 40 -17.83 4.60 -8.26
N PRO A 41 -18.37 4.51 -9.50
CA PRO A 41 -19.64 5.14 -9.86
C PRO A 41 -20.86 4.28 -9.48
N PHE A 42 -20.64 3.01 -9.15
CA PHE A 42 -21.67 2.04 -8.80
C PHE A 42 -21.82 1.91 -7.28
N LYS A 43 -23.00 1.46 -6.84
CA LYS A 43 -23.18 1.02 -5.45
C LYS A 43 -22.36 -0.25 -5.20
N PRO A 44 -21.87 -0.48 -3.97
CA PRO A 44 -21.29 -1.75 -3.58
C PRO A 44 -22.25 -2.90 -3.90
N MET A 45 -21.67 -4.03 -4.32
CA MET A 45 -22.45 -5.25 -4.56
C MET A 45 -22.78 -5.90 -3.21
N GLU A 46 -24.06 -6.12 -2.96
CA GLU A 46 -24.56 -6.80 -1.76
C GLU A 46 -24.48 -8.32 -1.98
N LEU A 47 -23.45 -8.96 -1.39
CA LEU A 47 -23.20 -10.41 -1.52
C LEU A 47 -23.98 -11.25 -0.51
N VAL A 48 -24.44 -10.64 0.58
CA VAL A 48 -25.19 -11.25 1.68
C VAL A 48 -26.38 -10.36 2.04
N SER A 49 -27.44 -10.93 2.60
CA SER A 49 -28.59 -10.15 3.09
C SER A 49 -28.24 -9.38 4.37
N GLU A 50 -29.08 -8.41 4.74
CA GLU A 50 -28.94 -7.65 5.99
C GLU A 50 -28.93 -8.58 7.22
N ASP A 51 -29.87 -9.53 7.32
CA ASP A 51 -29.90 -10.53 8.41
C ASP A 51 -28.61 -11.38 8.49
N GLN A 52 -28.01 -11.71 7.34
CA GLN A 52 -26.76 -12.47 7.29
C GLN A 52 -25.58 -11.63 7.75
N LEU A 53 -25.57 -10.33 7.41
CA LEU A 53 -24.57 -9.38 7.88
C LEU A 53 -24.65 -9.20 9.40
N GLU A 54 -25.85 -9.01 9.95
CA GLU A 54 -26.08 -8.95 11.41
C GLU A 54 -25.65 -10.24 12.11
N THR A 55 -25.92 -11.40 11.50
CA THR A 55 -25.48 -12.69 12.03
C THR A 55 -23.96 -12.77 12.13
N ILE A 56 -23.22 -12.33 11.09
CA ILE A 56 -21.75 -12.28 11.10
C ILE A 56 -21.26 -11.34 12.20
N HIS A 57 -21.85 -10.14 12.29
CA HIS A 57 -21.50 -9.13 13.29
C HIS A 57 -21.65 -9.64 14.72
N HIS A 58 -22.82 -10.18 15.07
CA HIS A 58 -23.06 -10.75 16.40
C HIS A 58 -22.17 -11.96 16.70
N ALA A 59 -21.86 -12.79 15.69
CA ALA A 59 -20.92 -13.90 15.87
C ALA A 59 -19.49 -13.38 16.16
N SER A 60 -19.04 -12.33 15.47
CA SER A 60 -17.75 -11.68 15.72
C SER A 60 -17.69 -11.08 17.13
N LEU A 61 -18.73 -10.37 17.57
CA LEU A 61 -18.82 -9.84 18.93
C LEU A 61 -18.78 -10.95 19.98
N ARG A 62 -19.49 -12.05 19.75
CA ARG A 62 -19.46 -13.21 20.65
C ARG A 62 -18.06 -13.83 20.75
N ILE A 63 -17.32 -13.93 19.64
CA ILE A 63 -15.93 -14.39 19.65
C ILE A 63 -15.05 -13.46 20.50
N LEU A 64 -15.18 -12.14 20.32
CA LEU A 64 -14.40 -11.16 21.10
C LEU A 64 -14.76 -11.19 22.60
N GLN A 65 -16.02 -11.48 22.93
CA GLN A 65 -16.50 -11.57 24.31
C GLN A 65 -16.13 -12.89 25.00
N GLU A 66 -16.36 -14.04 24.35
CA GLU A 66 -16.17 -15.36 24.96
C GLU A 66 -14.71 -15.84 24.85
N VAL A 67 -14.12 -15.69 23.65
CA VAL A 67 -12.79 -16.20 23.32
C VAL A 67 -11.72 -15.12 23.53
N GLY A 68 -11.95 -13.91 23.03
CA GLY A 68 -11.00 -12.80 23.11
C GLY A 68 -9.77 -12.94 22.20
N LEU A 69 -8.88 -11.96 22.30
CA LEU A 69 -7.62 -11.84 21.56
C LEU A 69 -6.43 -12.04 22.50
N GLN A 70 -5.37 -12.69 22.03
CA GLN A 70 -4.09 -12.67 22.71
C GLN A 70 -3.34 -11.39 22.35
N VAL A 71 -2.74 -10.72 23.33
CA VAL A 71 -2.02 -9.45 23.16
C VAL A 71 -0.73 -9.50 23.96
N GLU A 72 0.42 -9.59 23.28
CA GLU A 72 1.72 -9.79 23.94
C GLU A 72 2.36 -8.51 24.48
N SER A 73 1.79 -7.34 24.16
CA SER A 73 2.31 -6.05 24.62
C SER A 73 1.68 -5.65 25.94
N ASP A 74 2.48 -5.62 27.02
CA ASP A 74 2.05 -5.10 28.32
C ASP A 74 1.47 -3.69 28.25
N ALA A 75 2.03 -2.84 27.38
CA ALA A 75 1.53 -1.48 27.18
C ALA A 75 0.13 -1.48 26.55
N ALA A 76 -0.12 -2.37 25.58
CA ALA A 76 -1.43 -2.53 24.97
C ALA A 76 -2.43 -3.15 25.96
N LEU A 77 -2.02 -4.14 26.76
CA LEU A 77 -2.87 -4.73 27.81
C LEU A 77 -3.32 -3.69 28.84
N ARG A 78 -2.42 -2.81 29.28
CA ARG A 78 -2.76 -1.70 30.19
C ARG A 78 -3.75 -0.73 29.55
N LEU A 79 -3.49 -0.31 28.30
CA LEU A 79 -4.40 0.57 27.57
C LEU A 79 -5.80 -0.04 27.43
N LEU A 80 -5.88 -1.31 27.08
CA LEU A 80 -7.15 -2.04 26.94
C LEU A 80 -7.85 -2.18 28.29
N LYS A 81 -7.11 -2.38 29.39
CA LYS A 81 -7.68 -2.40 30.73
C LYS A 81 -8.28 -1.04 31.12
N ASP A 82 -7.60 0.05 30.79
CA ASP A 82 -8.07 1.42 31.03
C ASP A 82 -9.35 1.73 30.22
N LEU A 83 -9.47 1.15 29.03
CA LEU A 83 -10.68 1.17 28.20
C LEU A 83 -11.77 0.18 28.69
N ARG A 84 -11.61 -0.42 29.87
CA ARG A 84 -12.56 -1.34 30.52
C ARG A 84 -12.68 -2.73 29.88
N ALA A 85 -11.72 -3.14 29.05
CA ALA A 85 -11.67 -4.52 28.58
C ALA A 85 -11.34 -5.50 29.72
N ASP A 86 -11.81 -6.74 29.61
CA ASP A 86 -11.47 -7.83 30.53
C ASP A 86 -10.10 -8.41 30.15
N VAL A 87 -9.12 -8.30 31.05
CA VAL A 87 -7.73 -8.68 30.78
C VAL A 87 -7.32 -9.82 31.71
N ASP A 88 -7.09 -11.00 31.13
CA ASP A 88 -6.39 -12.12 31.76
C ASP A 88 -4.88 -11.94 31.57
N TRP A 89 -4.24 -11.33 32.56
CA TRP A 89 -2.80 -11.08 32.61
C TRP A 89 -1.95 -12.36 32.66
N THR A 90 -2.53 -13.50 33.06
CA THR A 90 -1.78 -14.76 33.13
C THR A 90 -1.64 -15.40 31.76
N ARG A 91 -2.60 -15.17 30.88
CA ARG A 91 -2.64 -15.69 29.50
C ARG A 91 -2.43 -14.62 28.44
N ASN A 92 -2.18 -13.37 28.85
CA ASN A 92 -2.12 -12.21 27.96
C ASN A 92 -3.32 -12.15 27.01
N ARG A 93 -4.53 -12.39 27.55
CA ARG A 93 -5.76 -12.51 26.77
C ARG A 93 -6.73 -11.41 27.16
N VAL A 94 -7.30 -10.76 26.15
CA VAL A 94 -8.26 -9.66 26.31
C VAL A 94 -9.59 -10.05 25.72
N ARG A 95 -10.66 -9.92 26.50
CA ARG A 95 -12.04 -10.07 26.08
C ARG A 95 -12.74 -8.72 26.12
N PHE A 96 -13.72 -8.56 25.24
CA PHE A 96 -14.41 -7.29 25.03
C PHE A 96 -15.89 -7.44 25.29
N ASP A 97 -16.45 -6.50 26.04
CA ASP A 97 -17.90 -6.33 26.08
C ASP A 97 -18.38 -5.88 24.69
N PRO A 98 -19.43 -6.48 24.10
CA PRO A 98 -19.99 -6.03 22.83
C PRO A 98 -20.31 -4.52 22.80
N ASP A 99 -20.85 -3.97 23.89
CA ASP A 99 -21.22 -2.56 23.96
C ASP A 99 -20.00 -1.65 23.89
N LEU A 100 -18.86 -2.09 24.45
CA LEU A 100 -17.59 -1.36 24.36
C LEU A 100 -17.10 -1.28 22.91
N ILE A 101 -17.25 -2.35 22.14
CA ILE A 101 -16.87 -2.38 20.73
C ILE A 101 -17.78 -1.42 19.94
N GLU A 102 -19.09 -1.52 20.12
CA GLU A 102 -20.07 -0.67 19.44
C GLU A 102 -19.84 0.82 19.75
N GLU A 103 -19.61 1.18 21.02
CA GLU A 103 -19.28 2.55 21.44
C GLU A 103 -18.02 3.06 20.71
N THR A 104 -16.98 2.23 20.63
CA THR A 104 -15.71 2.61 19.99
C THR A 104 -15.85 2.84 18.49
N LEU A 105 -16.75 2.11 17.82
CA LEU A 105 -16.96 2.25 16.36
C LEU A 105 -17.59 3.61 15.98
N LEU A 106 -18.33 4.25 16.89
CA LEU A 106 -19.01 5.54 16.62
C LEU A 106 -18.04 6.68 16.34
N ASP A 107 -16.85 6.65 16.94
CA ASP A 107 -15.84 7.71 16.80
C ASP A 107 -14.95 7.53 15.56
N ILE A 108 -15.11 6.44 14.80
CA ILE A 108 -14.26 6.14 13.64
C ILE A 108 -14.73 6.96 12.41
N PRO A 109 -13.86 7.77 11.79
CA PRO A 109 -14.24 8.55 10.62
C PRO A 109 -14.50 7.65 9.41
N GLN A 110 -15.64 7.85 8.74
CA GLN A 110 -15.98 7.12 7.50
C GLN A 110 -15.09 7.51 6.31
N GLN A 111 -14.53 8.73 6.34
CA GLN A 111 -13.61 9.25 5.34
C GLN A 111 -12.56 10.14 6.01
N PHE A 112 -11.32 10.06 5.56
CA PHE A 112 -10.24 10.93 5.99
C PHE A 112 -9.29 11.22 4.82
N THR A 113 -8.40 12.19 4.99
CA THR A 113 -7.46 12.60 3.93
C THR A 113 -6.04 12.26 4.34
N ILE A 114 -5.27 11.71 3.40
CA ILE A 114 -3.83 11.53 3.54
C ILE A 114 -3.12 12.58 2.70
N HIS A 115 -2.43 13.49 3.37
CA HIS A 115 -1.75 14.65 2.81
C HIS A 115 -0.36 14.29 2.33
N ALA A 116 -0.16 14.35 1.02
CA ALA A 116 1.16 14.19 0.43
C ALA A 116 1.96 15.51 0.52
N ARG A 117 3.29 15.41 0.43
CA ARG A 117 4.18 16.59 0.36
C ARG A 117 3.88 17.46 -0.86
N ASN A 118 3.52 16.85 -1.98
CA ASN A 118 2.88 17.55 -3.09
C ASN A 118 1.36 17.55 -2.87
N PRO A 119 0.72 18.72 -2.62
CA PRO A 119 -0.72 18.79 -2.39
C PRO A 119 -1.57 18.18 -3.51
N GLU A 120 -1.11 18.22 -4.77
CA GLU A 120 -1.77 17.63 -5.94
C GLU A 120 -1.83 16.10 -5.91
N LYS A 121 -1.06 15.47 -4.99
CA LYS A 121 -1.02 14.01 -4.78
C LYS A 121 -1.71 13.58 -3.49
N THR A 122 -2.39 14.50 -2.81
CA THR A 122 -3.24 14.20 -1.64
C THR A 122 -4.41 13.32 -2.04
N VAL A 123 -4.77 12.36 -1.18
CA VAL A 123 -5.82 11.36 -1.47
C VAL A 123 -6.84 11.27 -0.34
N THR A 124 -8.10 11.05 -0.69
CA THR A 124 -9.16 10.71 0.28
C THR A 124 -9.24 9.20 0.48
N MET A 125 -9.26 8.74 1.72
CA MET A 125 -9.52 7.35 2.10
C MET A 125 -10.99 7.20 2.47
N GLY A 126 -11.63 6.09 2.05
CA GLY A 126 -13.02 5.79 2.35
C GLY A 126 -14.03 6.26 1.29
N GLY A 127 -15.31 6.06 1.60
CA GLY A 127 -16.42 6.33 0.67
C GLY A 127 -16.30 5.51 -0.62
N ASN A 128 -16.48 6.16 -1.77
CA ASN A 128 -16.30 5.53 -3.07
C ASN A 128 -14.93 5.79 -3.72
N ALA A 129 -13.97 6.36 -2.98
CA ALA A 129 -12.65 6.67 -3.49
C ALA A 129 -11.80 5.39 -3.62
N ILE A 130 -11.01 5.30 -4.70
CA ILE A 130 -10.04 4.23 -4.90
C ILE A 130 -8.64 4.81 -4.76
N VAL A 131 -7.82 4.18 -3.92
CA VAL A 131 -6.39 4.45 -3.80
C VAL A 131 -5.64 3.20 -4.20
N PHE A 132 -4.89 3.27 -5.30
CA PHE A 132 -3.95 2.22 -5.65
C PHE A 132 -2.61 2.49 -4.97
N ALA A 133 -2.17 1.56 -4.12
CA ALA A 133 -0.85 1.56 -3.52
C ALA A 133 0.07 0.54 -4.20
N THR A 134 1.38 0.79 -4.16
CA THR A 134 2.37 -0.19 -4.59
C THR A 134 2.51 -1.33 -3.56
N VAL A 135 3.21 -2.39 -3.94
CA VAL A 135 3.47 -3.54 -3.06
C VAL A 135 4.41 -3.18 -1.90
N CYS A 136 4.31 -3.93 -0.80
CA CYS A 136 5.20 -3.86 0.36
C CYS A 136 5.50 -5.27 0.88
N GLY A 137 6.76 -5.52 1.27
CA GLY A 137 7.14 -6.73 2.02
C GLY A 137 7.84 -7.87 1.27
N PRO A 138 7.78 -8.04 -0.08
CA PRO A 138 8.57 -9.07 -0.75
C PRO A 138 10.07 -8.96 -0.45
N SER A 139 10.70 -10.08 -0.09
CA SER A 139 12.16 -10.15 0.08
C SER A 139 12.92 -10.46 -1.21
N PHE A 140 12.20 -10.78 -2.29
CA PHE A 140 12.74 -11.14 -3.59
C PHE A 140 12.15 -10.26 -4.68
N VAL A 141 12.97 -9.95 -5.68
CA VAL A 141 12.61 -9.21 -6.89
C VAL A 141 12.85 -10.09 -8.12
N SER A 142 12.14 -9.81 -9.21
CA SER A 142 12.40 -10.40 -10.52
C SER A 142 12.36 -9.34 -11.60
N ASP A 143 13.30 -9.41 -12.55
CA ASP A 143 13.29 -8.60 -13.77
C ASP A 143 13.72 -9.44 -14.99
N LEU A 144 13.66 -8.85 -16.18
CA LEU A 144 13.94 -9.53 -17.45
C LEU A 144 15.42 -9.80 -17.68
N ASP A 145 16.31 -9.06 -17.02
CA ASP A 145 17.75 -9.09 -17.28
C ASP A 145 18.47 -10.05 -16.33
N ASN A 146 18.04 -10.10 -15.07
CA ASN A 146 18.71 -10.79 -13.97
C ASN A 146 17.86 -11.92 -13.36
N GLY A 147 16.59 -12.07 -13.77
CA GLY A 147 15.67 -13.05 -13.19
C GLY A 147 15.36 -12.80 -11.71
N ARG A 148 14.96 -13.86 -11.00
CA ARG A 148 14.58 -13.80 -9.58
C ARG A 148 15.80 -13.81 -8.67
N ARG A 149 15.88 -12.84 -7.74
CA ARG A 149 16.99 -12.70 -6.77
C ARG A 149 16.51 -12.04 -5.46
N ALA A 150 17.38 -12.02 -4.46
CA ALA A 150 17.18 -11.23 -3.24
C ALA A 150 17.09 -9.72 -3.55
N GLY A 151 16.20 -9.01 -2.86
CA GLY A 151 16.05 -7.57 -3.01
C GLY A 151 17.27 -6.80 -2.51
N THR A 152 17.59 -5.71 -3.19
CA THR A 152 18.68 -4.79 -2.82
C THR A 152 18.17 -3.37 -2.59
N ALA A 153 18.96 -2.51 -1.95
CA ALA A 153 18.66 -1.08 -1.82
C ALA A 153 18.41 -0.42 -3.19
N ARG A 154 19.16 -0.82 -4.22
CA ARG A 154 18.96 -0.31 -5.58
C ARG A 154 17.61 -0.73 -6.15
N ASP A 155 17.19 -1.97 -5.90
CA ASP A 155 15.89 -2.47 -6.35
C ASP A 155 14.75 -1.72 -5.67
N MET A 156 14.85 -1.53 -4.36
CA MET A 156 13.94 -0.72 -3.55
C MET A 156 13.81 0.71 -4.12
N GLU A 157 14.92 1.41 -4.34
CA GLU A 157 14.89 2.75 -4.94
C GLU A 157 14.22 2.77 -6.32
N ASN A 158 14.50 1.77 -7.15
CA ASN A 158 13.88 1.66 -8.47
C ASN A 158 12.37 1.48 -8.35
N PHE A 159 11.89 0.68 -7.39
CA PHE A 159 10.46 0.56 -7.11
C PHE A 159 9.84 1.89 -6.67
N VAL A 160 10.49 2.64 -5.79
CA VAL A 160 9.99 3.96 -5.36
C VAL A 160 9.96 4.94 -6.55
N LYS A 161 11.00 4.96 -7.39
CA LYS A 161 11.04 5.78 -8.61
C LYS A 161 9.93 5.41 -9.58
N LEU A 162 9.66 4.11 -9.77
CA LEU A 162 8.53 3.62 -10.58
C LEU A 162 7.18 4.02 -9.98
N SER A 163 7.03 3.86 -8.66
CA SER A 163 5.87 4.30 -7.89
C SER A 163 5.59 5.78 -8.12
N GLY A 164 6.59 6.66 -7.94
CA GLY A 164 6.47 8.10 -8.17
C GLY A 164 6.14 8.46 -9.63
N SER A 165 6.75 7.77 -10.60
CA SER A 165 6.60 8.07 -12.03
C SER A 165 5.26 7.66 -12.64
N LEU A 166 4.56 6.68 -12.05
CA LEU A 166 3.32 6.12 -12.58
C LEU A 166 2.08 6.73 -11.92
N ASN A 167 1.26 7.45 -12.69
CA ASN A 167 0.07 8.16 -12.22
C ASN A 167 -1.06 7.26 -11.74
N ILE A 168 -1.05 5.97 -12.10
CA ILE A 168 -2.04 5.00 -11.60
C ILE A 168 -1.84 4.69 -10.11
N PHE A 169 -0.61 4.78 -9.60
CA PHE A 169 -0.34 4.64 -8.18
C PHE A 169 -0.57 5.98 -7.49
N HIS A 170 -1.41 5.97 -6.46
CA HIS A 170 -1.80 7.14 -5.70
C HIS A 170 -1.02 7.26 -4.39
N HIS A 171 -0.48 6.14 -3.91
CA HIS A 171 0.19 6.02 -2.63
C HIS A 171 1.38 5.05 -2.78
N ASP A 172 2.51 5.33 -2.14
CA ASP A 172 3.60 4.36 -2.08
C ASP A 172 3.38 3.36 -0.94
N GLY A 173 3.43 2.07 -1.23
CA GLY A 173 3.04 1.02 -0.30
C GLY A 173 4.06 0.64 0.77
N GLY A 174 5.30 1.15 0.72
CA GLY A 174 6.35 0.71 1.65
C GLY A 174 7.65 0.33 0.95
N ALA A 175 8.06 1.13 -0.04
CA ALA A 175 9.32 0.96 -0.78
C ALA A 175 9.46 -0.33 -1.62
N GLY A 176 8.36 -1.05 -1.86
CA GLY A 176 8.31 -2.15 -2.83
C GLY A 176 8.89 -3.46 -2.31
N VAL A 177 10.23 -3.53 -2.21
CA VAL A 177 10.99 -4.74 -1.89
C VAL A 177 11.90 -4.50 -0.68
N GLU A 178 12.09 -5.53 0.13
CA GLU A 178 12.99 -5.48 1.27
C GLU A 178 14.46 -5.44 0.80
N PRO A 179 15.27 -4.44 1.20
CA PRO A 179 16.68 -4.36 0.83
C PRO A 179 17.52 -5.25 1.76
N LEU A 180 17.78 -6.49 1.33
CA LEU A 180 18.46 -7.50 2.15
C LEU A 180 19.98 -7.31 2.23
N ASP A 181 20.53 -6.41 1.42
CA ASP A 181 21.93 -5.96 1.45
C ASP A 181 22.19 -4.87 2.52
N LEU A 182 21.14 -4.34 3.16
CA LEU A 182 21.25 -3.37 4.24
C LEU A 182 21.06 -4.01 5.63
N PRO A 183 21.67 -3.46 6.70
CA PRO A 183 21.51 -3.98 8.05
C PRO A 183 20.03 -3.96 8.49
N PRO A 184 19.46 -5.11 8.91
CA PRO A 184 18.04 -5.22 9.21
C PRO A 184 17.58 -4.29 10.32
N GLU A 185 18.47 -3.89 11.25
CA GLU A 185 18.22 -3.00 12.38
C GLU A 185 17.88 -1.56 11.97
N THR A 186 18.40 -1.11 10.82
CA THR A 186 18.37 0.31 10.41
C THR A 186 17.81 0.54 9.02
N ARG A 187 17.66 -0.50 8.19
CA ARG A 187 17.19 -0.37 6.80
C ARG A 187 15.83 0.31 6.63
N HIS A 188 14.98 0.35 7.66
CA HIS A 188 13.74 1.13 7.62
C HIS A 188 14.00 2.63 7.41
N LEU A 189 15.14 3.15 7.88
CA LEU A 189 15.55 4.53 7.66
C LEU A 189 15.87 4.79 6.20
N ASP A 190 16.61 3.90 5.54
CA ASP A 190 16.92 3.99 4.11
C ASP A 190 15.66 3.88 3.25
N MET A 191 14.75 2.96 3.61
CA MET A 191 13.45 2.81 2.95
C MET A 191 12.60 4.09 3.07
N MET A 192 12.48 4.64 4.27
CA MET A 192 11.78 5.90 4.52
C MET A 192 12.41 7.06 3.75
N TYR A 193 13.74 7.16 3.77
CA TYR A 193 14.46 8.20 3.05
C TYR A 193 14.21 8.12 1.54
N ALA A 194 14.24 6.92 0.97
CA ALA A 194 13.91 6.70 -0.44
C ALA A 194 12.47 7.15 -0.76
N GLN A 195 11.48 6.75 0.05
CA GLN A 195 10.09 7.18 -0.14
C GLN A 195 9.95 8.70 -0.09
N ILE A 196 10.54 9.36 0.91
CA ILE A 196 10.43 10.81 1.10
C ILE A 196 11.07 11.60 -0.06
N THR A 197 12.20 11.12 -0.58
CA THR A 197 13.04 11.87 -1.52
C THR A 197 12.80 11.51 -2.99
N LEU A 198 12.35 10.29 -3.29
CA LEU A 198 12.20 9.80 -4.67
C LEU A 198 10.75 9.81 -5.18
N THR A 199 9.78 10.05 -4.31
CA THR A 199 8.38 10.31 -4.70
C THR A 199 7.83 11.54 -3.99
N ASP A 200 6.79 12.12 -4.56
CA ASP A 200 6.06 13.26 -4.03
C ASP A 200 4.63 12.90 -3.55
N LYS A 201 4.29 11.60 -3.63
CA LYS A 201 3.05 11.00 -3.14
C LYS A 201 3.14 10.71 -1.64
N ALA A 202 2.00 10.50 -1.00
CA ALA A 202 1.95 9.95 0.34
C ALA A 202 2.45 8.50 0.36
N TRP A 203 2.87 8.02 1.54
CA TRP A 203 3.53 6.73 1.66
C TRP A 203 3.14 5.97 2.93
N GLN A 204 3.31 4.65 2.84
CA GLN A 204 3.24 3.74 3.97
C GLN A 204 4.62 3.65 4.60
N PRO A 205 4.75 3.97 5.90
CA PRO A 205 6.04 3.88 6.56
C PRO A 205 6.47 2.44 6.85
N CYS A 206 7.77 2.22 6.86
CA CYS A 206 8.39 0.93 7.14
C CYS A 206 8.53 0.69 8.66
N TRP A 207 7.44 0.90 9.42
CA TRP A 207 7.43 0.99 10.88
C TRP A 207 7.32 -0.33 11.63
N LEU A 208 7.22 -1.46 10.93
CA LEU A 208 6.98 -2.77 11.55
C LEU A 208 8.18 -3.23 12.40
N ASN A 209 7.96 -4.25 13.22
CA ASN A 209 8.88 -4.92 14.15
C ASN A 209 9.05 -4.27 15.53
N THR A 210 9.23 -2.96 15.66
CA THR A 210 9.44 -2.34 17.00
C THR A 210 8.82 -0.95 17.12
N ALA A 211 8.42 -0.58 18.33
CA ALA A 211 7.95 0.77 18.65
C ALA A 211 8.99 1.85 18.31
N LYS A 212 10.29 1.54 18.44
CA LYS A 212 11.38 2.44 18.06
C LYS A 212 11.34 2.77 16.56
N ARG A 213 11.20 1.76 15.70
CA ARG A 213 11.10 1.98 14.24
C ARG A 213 9.86 2.78 13.86
N ALA A 214 8.74 2.49 14.53
CA ALA A 214 7.53 3.29 14.34
C ALA A 214 7.78 4.76 14.72
N ARG A 215 8.45 5.02 15.84
CA ARG A 215 8.82 6.39 16.22
C ARG A 215 9.78 7.03 15.21
N ASP A 216 10.83 6.33 14.77
CA ASP A 216 11.76 6.84 13.75
C ASP A 216 11.00 7.24 12.47
N CYS A 217 10.06 6.40 12.01
CA CYS A 217 9.24 6.69 10.85
C CYS A 217 8.36 7.93 11.02
N ILE A 218 7.76 8.11 12.21
CA ILE A 218 6.95 9.29 12.54
C ILE A 218 7.84 10.55 12.58
N GLU A 219 9.04 10.50 13.17
CA GLU A 219 9.96 11.64 13.17
C GLU A 219 10.41 12.02 11.75
N MET A 220 10.74 11.03 10.91
CA MET A 220 11.09 11.30 9.52
C MET A 220 9.93 11.91 8.73
N ALA A 221 8.69 11.47 8.98
CA ALA A 221 7.50 12.07 8.38
C ALA A 221 7.28 13.51 8.82
N LYS A 222 7.45 13.81 10.12
CA LYS A 222 7.38 15.17 10.68
C LYS A 222 8.39 16.11 10.00
N ILE A 223 9.64 15.65 9.83
CA ILE A 223 10.68 16.41 9.12
C ILE A 223 10.27 16.66 7.67
N ALA A 224 9.85 15.61 6.96
CA ALA A 224 9.49 15.68 5.53
C ALA A 224 8.29 16.60 5.25
N LEU A 225 7.30 16.60 6.16
CA LEU A 225 6.08 17.39 6.05
C LEU A 225 6.18 18.74 6.77
N GLN A 226 7.33 19.05 7.37
CA GLN A 226 7.59 20.28 8.13
C GLN A 226 6.54 20.55 9.21
N THR A 227 6.24 19.52 10.00
CA THR A 227 5.19 19.53 11.02
C THR A 227 5.66 18.89 12.32
N ASP A 228 4.87 19.04 13.37
CA ASP A 228 5.08 18.37 14.66
C ASP A 228 4.04 17.24 14.87
N ASP A 229 3.95 16.70 16.09
CA ASP A 229 3.00 15.64 16.39
C ASP A 229 1.54 16.13 16.33
N GLU A 230 1.24 17.37 16.72
CA GLU A 230 -0.12 17.92 16.62
C GLU A 230 -0.51 18.14 15.16
N GLY A 231 0.37 18.77 14.38
CA GLY A 231 0.09 19.00 12.96
C GLY A 231 -0.01 17.70 12.17
N LEU A 232 0.71 16.63 12.54
CA LEU A 232 0.54 15.31 11.91
C LEU A 232 -0.79 14.64 12.30
N ARG A 233 -1.31 14.87 13.52
CA ARG A 233 -2.65 14.39 13.91
C ARG A 233 -3.76 15.14 13.17
N GLU A 234 -3.64 16.45 13.04
CA GLU A 234 -4.59 17.27 12.29
C GLU A 234 -4.55 16.99 10.78
N ARG A 235 -3.35 16.76 10.23
CA ARG A 235 -3.11 16.54 8.81
C ARG A 235 -2.23 15.31 8.59
N PRO A 236 -2.80 14.09 8.68
CA PRO A 236 -2.06 12.85 8.50
C PRO A 236 -1.43 12.78 7.11
N GLY A 237 -0.13 12.48 7.03
CA GLY A 237 0.59 12.31 5.76
C GLY A 237 1.14 10.92 5.51
N ILE A 238 0.92 10.00 6.46
CA ILE A 238 1.37 8.61 6.42
C ILE A 238 0.23 7.69 6.82
N VAL A 239 0.12 6.53 6.16
CA VAL A 239 -0.84 5.49 6.52
C VAL A 239 -0.27 4.12 6.14
N GLY A 240 -0.47 3.11 6.97
CA GLY A 240 0.05 1.77 6.71
C GLY A 240 -0.66 0.71 7.53
N GLY A 241 -0.35 -0.54 7.21
CA GLY A 241 -0.96 -1.68 7.88
C GLY A 241 -0.38 -1.97 9.27
N LEU A 242 -1.26 -2.41 10.16
CA LEU A 242 -0.94 -3.15 11.38
C LEU A 242 -1.65 -4.51 11.26
N ASN A 243 -0.88 -5.59 11.27
CA ASN A 243 -1.42 -6.93 11.07
C ASN A 243 -1.60 -7.62 12.41
N THR A 244 -2.70 -8.35 12.57
CA THR A 244 -2.84 -9.41 13.58
C THR A 244 -2.12 -10.66 13.12
N ASN A 245 -1.61 -11.47 14.04
CA ASN A 245 -1.14 -12.81 13.73
C ASN A 245 -2.30 -13.80 13.86
N SER A 246 -2.93 -14.14 12.73
CA SER A 246 -4.08 -15.03 12.76
C SER A 246 -3.69 -16.48 13.12
N PRO A 247 -4.48 -17.18 13.96
CA PRO A 247 -5.72 -16.72 14.57
C PRO A 247 -5.53 -16.03 15.95
N LEU A 248 -6.17 -14.87 16.11
CA LEU A 248 -6.43 -14.18 17.40
C LEU A 248 -5.18 -13.87 18.26
N LEU A 249 -4.06 -13.51 17.64
CA LEU A 249 -2.85 -12.96 18.26
C LEU A 249 -2.49 -11.58 17.68
#